data_AF-A0A2I2DWF1-F1
#
_entry.id   AF-A0A2I2DWF1-F1
#
_cell.length_a   1.000
_cell.length_b   1.000
_cell.length_c   1.000
_cell.angle_alpha   90.00
_cell.angle_beta   90.00
_cell.angle_gamma   90.00
#
_symmetry.space_group_name_H-M   'P 1'
#
loop_
_entity.id
_entity.type
_entity.pdbx_description
1 polymer ?
#
loop_
_entity_poly.entity_id
_entity_poly.type
_entity_poly.pdbx_seq_one_letter_code
_entity_poly.pdbx_strand_id
1 'polypeptide(L)'
;MILQPEEWVRQHCILYLIEEKGYPKSLINIEKELIVNDLKKRYDIVVFNTDGNIHLIVECKAPSITVNQQTFDQIAQYNRVLSASYLMVTNGLNHYYCQMDFKNERYDFLKDIPNYNE
;
A
#
# COMPACT_ATOMS: atom_id res chain seq x y z
N MET A 1 10.93 21.49 -8.36
CA MET A 1 9.92 20.41 -8.19
C MET A 1 9.33 20.59 -6.80
N ILE A 2 8.10 21.09 -6.70
CA ILE A 2 7.43 21.30 -5.41
C ILE A 2 7.01 19.91 -4.92
N LEU A 3 7.47 19.52 -3.73
CA LEU A 3 6.99 18.31 -3.05
C LEU A 3 5.48 18.46 -2.87
N GLN A 4 4.70 17.71 -3.64
CA GLN A 4 3.26 17.63 -3.41
C GLN A 4 3.04 17.12 -1.98
N PRO A 5 2.00 17.58 -1.25
CA PRO A 5 1.76 17.14 0.12
C PRO A 5 1.71 15.61 0.29
N GLU A 6 1.29 14.90 -0.76
CA GLU A 6 1.31 13.43 -0.84
C GLU A 6 2.72 12.82 -0.88
N GLU A 7 3.70 13.47 -1.52
CA GLU A 7 5.08 12.99 -1.56
C GLU A 7 5.74 13.05 -0.18
N TRP A 8 5.39 14.04 0.65
CA TRP A 8 5.82 14.04 2.04
C TRP A 8 5.29 12.81 2.80
N VAL A 9 4.02 12.47 2.61
CA VAL A 9 3.41 11.26 3.20
C VAL A 9 4.11 9.99 2.68
N ARG A 10 4.41 9.93 1.39
CA ARG A 10 5.12 8.80 0.75
C ARG A 10 6.50 8.59 1.36
N GLN A 11 7.30 9.65 1.49
CA GLN A 11 8.64 9.56 2.10
C GLN A 11 8.58 9.10 3.57
N HIS A 12 7.66 9.66 4.36
CA HIS A 12 7.46 9.22 5.74
C HIS A 12 6.99 7.77 5.83
N CYS A 13 6.12 7.33 4.93
CA CYS A 13 5.66 5.95 4.89
C CYS A 13 6.80 4.98 4.54
N ILE A 14 7.69 5.34 3.61
CA ILE A 14 8.87 4.52 3.28
C ILE A 14 9.77 4.36 4.50
N LEU A 15 10.05 5.45 5.22
CA LEU A 15 10.85 5.41 6.45
C LEU A 15 10.20 4.53 7.51
N TYR A 16 8.88 4.66 7.73
CA TYR A 16 8.14 3.80 8.65
C TYR A 16 8.26 2.31 8.27
N LEU A 17 8.12 1.97 6.98
CA LEU A 17 8.24 0.59 6.53
C LEU A 17 9.65 0.01 6.78
N ILE A 18 10.69 0.82 6.62
CA ILE A 18 12.08 0.38 6.80
C ILE A 18 12.45 0.31 8.28
N GLU A 19 12.26 1.40 9.01
CA GLU A 19 12.79 1.57 10.37
C GLU A 19 11.90 0.91 11.42
N GLU A 20 10.57 1.03 11.29
CA GLU A 20 9.63 0.53 12.30
C GLU A 20 9.13 -0.89 11.96
N LYS A 21 8.84 -1.16 10.68
CA LYS A 21 8.34 -2.47 10.23
C LYS A 21 9.44 -3.44 9.77
N GLY A 22 10.66 -2.96 9.60
CA GLY A 22 11.81 -3.78 9.24
C GLY A 22 11.79 -4.32 7.81
N TYR A 23 10.99 -3.75 6.91
CA TYR A 23 10.97 -4.17 5.50
C TYR A 23 12.29 -3.78 4.82
N PRO A 24 13.02 -4.74 4.20
CA PRO A 24 14.26 -4.45 3.50
C PRO A 24 14.04 -3.47 2.34
N LYS A 25 14.85 -2.40 2.28
CA LYS A 25 14.79 -1.41 1.20
C LYS A 25 14.85 -2.03 -0.21
N SER A 26 15.59 -3.13 -0.37
CA SER A 26 15.70 -3.85 -1.65
C SER A 26 14.39 -4.46 -2.15
N LEU A 27 13.41 -4.64 -1.26
CA LEU A 27 12.08 -5.18 -1.57
C LEU A 27 11.04 -4.08 -1.77
N ILE A 28 11.37 -2.82 -1.49
CA ILE A 28 10.47 -1.67 -1.62
C ILE A 28 10.73 -0.96 -2.94
N ASN A 29 9.69 -0.82 -3.76
CA ASN A 29 9.68 -0.01 -4.99
C ASN A 29 8.73 1.17 -4.86
N ILE A 30 9.13 2.30 -5.44
CA ILE A 30 8.37 3.56 -5.44
C ILE A 30 7.88 3.85 -6.87
N GLU A 31 6.67 4.38 -7.02
CA GLU A 31 6.05 4.77 -8.30
C GLU A 31 6.05 3.68 -9.37
N LYS A 32 5.68 2.45 -9.01
CA LYS A 32 5.63 1.35 -9.96
C LYS A 32 4.33 1.39 -10.76
N GLU A 33 4.44 1.52 -12.09
CA GLU A 33 3.31 1.26 -13.00
C GLU A 33 3.07 -0.25 -13.07
N LEU A 34 1.86 -0.66 -12.72
CA LEU A 34 1.39 -2.03 -12.84
C LEU A 34 0.23 -2.08 -13.83
N ILE A 35 0.23 -3.10 -14.69
CA ILE A 35 -0.84 -3.33 -15.67
C ILE A 35 -1.86 -4.26 -15.02
N VAL A 36 -3.10 -3.78 -14.91
CA VAL A 36 -4.23 -4.46 -14.28
C VAL A 36 -5.38 -4.47 -15.28
N ASN A 37 -5.71 -5.62 -15.88
CA ASN A 37 -6.78 -5.76 -16.88
C ASN A 37 -6.72 -4.68 -17.98
N ASP A 38 -5.56 -4.53 -18.63
CA ASP A 38 -5.25 -3.51 -19.65
C ASP A 38 -5.26 -2.04 -19.16
N LEU A 39 -5.59 -1.79 -17.88
CA LEU A 39 -5.47 -0.48 -17.24
C LEU A 39 -4.10 -0.35 -16.58
N LYS A 40 -3.35 0.67 -16.99
CA LYS A 40 -2.10 1.06 -16.35
C LYS A 40 -2.42 1.87 -15.09
N LYS A 41 -2.05 1.35 -13.93
CA LYS A 41 -2.17 2.06 -12.66
C LYS A 41 -0.80 2.20 -12.01
N ARG A 42 -0.48 3.41 -11.59
CA ARG A 42 0.72 3.70 -10.80
C ARG A 42 0.35 3.57 -9.33
N TYR A 43 1.13 2.80 -8.60
CA TYR A 43 1.04 2.69 -7.15
C TYR A 43 2.20 3.44 -6.50
N ASP A 44 1.95 4.02 -5.34
CA ASP A 44 2.93 4.85 -4.65
C ASP A 44 4.09 4.02 -4.13
N ILE A 45 3.78 2.93 -3.42
CA ILE A 45 4.77 2.02 -2.86
C ILE A 45 4.29 0.59 -3.09
N VAL A 46 5.21 -0.27 -3.52
CA VAL A 46 5.00 -1.72 -3.65
C VAL A 46 6.13 -2.44 -2.92
N VAL A 47 5.77 -3.28 -1.96
CA VAL A 47 6.72 -4.17 -1.26
C VAL A 47 6.57 -5.57 -1.82
N PHE A 48 7.69 -6.18 -2.19
CA PHE A 48 7.74 -7.54 -2.73
C PHE A 48 8.18 -8.54 -1.66
N ASN A 49 7.73 -9.78 -1.81
CA ASN A 49 8.36 -10.94 -1.19
C ASN A 49 9.65 -11.29 -1.95
N THR A 50 10.52 -12.12 -1.35
CA THR A 50 11.77 -12.57 -1.99
C THR A 50 11.56 -13.40 -3.25
N ASP A 51 10.37 -13.97 -3.43
CA ASP A 51 9.96 -14.73 -4.62
C ASP A 51 9.41 -13.82 -5.75
N GLY A 52 9.35 -12.50 -5.53
CA GLY A 52 8.87 -11.52 -6.50
C GLY A 52 7.36 -11.30 -6.50
N ASN A 53 6.59 -12.00 -5.66
CA ASN A 53 5.17 -11.74 -5.47
C ASN A 53 4.95 -10.44 -4.68
N ILE A 54 3.80 -9.78 -4.87
CA ILE A 54 3.50 -8.54 -4.15
C ILE A 54 3.06 -8.87 -2.73
N HIS A 55 3.80 -8.35 -1.76
CA HIS A 55 3.48 -8.49 -0.34
C HIS A 55 2.50 -7.41 0.12
N LEU A 56 2.87 -6.15 -0.13
CA LEU A 56 2.12 -4.98 0.33
C LEU A 56 2.04 -3.94 -0.78
N ILE A 57 0.86 -3.36 -0.96
CA ILE A 57 0.66 -2.14 -1.74
C ILE A 57 0.30 -1.02 -0.79
N VAL A 58 0.92 0.15 -0.98
CA VAL A 58 0.56 1.37 -0.25
C VAL A 58 0.08 2.44 -1.22
N GLU A 59 -1.05 3.03 -0.88
CA GLU A 59 -1.55 4.27 -1.50
C GLU A 59 -1.43 5.42 -0.49
N CYS A 60 -0.70 6.45 -0.88
CA CYS A 60 -0.51 7.67 -0.13
C CYS A 60 -1.50 8.74 -0.61
N LYS A 61 -1.98 9.56 0.32
CA LYS A 61 -2.82 10.73 0.03
C LYS A 61 -2.27 11.94 0.76
N ALA A 62 -2.57 13.13 0.26
CA ALA A 62 -2.25 14.36 0.97
C ALA A 62 -2.90 14.39 2.37
N PRO A 63 -2.26 14.98 3.40
CA PRO A 63 -2.80 14.99 4.77
C PRO A 63 -4.20 15.58 4.92
N SER A 64 -4.58 16.52 4.04
CA SER A 64 -5.92 17.12 4.01
C SER A 64 -7.02 16.20 3.50
N ILE A 65 -6.67 15.08 2.86
CA ILE A 65 -7.64 14.12 2.32
C ILE A 65 -8.05 13.17 3.42
N THR A 66 -9.34 13.15 3.74
CA THR A 66 -9.90 12.16 4.67
C THR A 66 -10.00 10.81 3.98
N VAL A 67 -9.29 9.82 4.49
CA VAL A 67 -9.45 8.43 4.06
C VAL A 67 -10.71 7.89 4.72
N ASN A 68 -11.76 7.75 3.92
CA ASN A 68 -13.03 7.15 4.34
C ASN A 68 -13.19 5.75 3.73
N GLN A 69 -14.18 5.01 4.21
CA GLN A 69 -14.49 3.66 3.74
C GLN A 69 -14.65 3.59 2.22
N GLN A 70 -15.33 4.56 1.58
CA GLN A 70 -15.53 4.58 0.13
C GLN A 70 -14.22 4.72 -0.66
N THR A 71 -13.31 5.57 -0.18
CA THR A 71 -11.98 5.76 -0.78
C THR A 71 -11.15 4.49 -0.65
N PHE A 72 -11.23 3.84 0.51
CA PHE A 72 -10.54 2.58 0.77
C PHE A 72 -11.11 1.46 -0.11
N ASP A 73 -12.43 1.32 -0.18
CA ASP A 73 -13.12 0.28 -0.95
C ASP A 73 -12.78 0.37 -2.44
N GLN A 74 -12.70 1.58 -2.99
CA GLN A 74 -12.24 1.77 -4.37
C GLN A 74 -10.82 1.20 -4.57
N ILE A 75 -9.89 1.49 -3.67
CA ILE A 75 -8.50 1.01 -3.77
C ILE A 75 -8.44 -0.52 -3.61
N ALA A 76 -9.17 -1.07 -2.64
CA ALA A 76 -9.26 -2.50 -2.37
C ALA A 76 -9.82 -3.29 -3.58
N GLN A 77 -10.82 -2.74 -4.27
CA GLN A 77 -11.38 -3.36 -5.47
C GLN A 77 -10.34 -3.49 -6.60
N TYR A 78 -9.48 -2.49 -6.81
CA TYR A 78 -8.41 -2.57 -7.80
C TYR A 78 -7.31 -3.56 -7.39
N ASN A 79 -7.06 -3.74 -6.09
CA ASN A 79 -6.04 -4.65 -5.59
C ASN A 79 -6.35 -6.14 -5.87
N ARG A 80 -7.63 -6.51 -6.09
CA ARG A 80 -8.00 -7.90 -6.43
C ARG A 80 -7.21 -8.48 -7.61
N VAL A 81 -6.75 -7.65 -8.54
CA VAL A 81 -6.03 -8.12 -9.74
C VAL A 81 -4.53 -8.30 -9.49
N LEU A 82 -3.96 -7.59 -8.52
CA LEU A 82 -2.51 -7.61 -8.25
C LEU A 82 -2.10 -8.71 -7.28
N SER A 83 -3.08 -9.35 -6.64
CA SER A 83 -2.86 -10.46 -5.71
C SER A 83 -1.90 -10.09 -4.55
N ALA A 84 -1.91 -8.82 -4.12
CA ALA A 84 -1.11 -8.39 -2.97
C ALA A 84 -1.67 -8.96 -1.66
N SER A 85 -0.80 -9.46 -0.79
CA SER A 85 -1.25 -10.04 0.50
C SER A 85 -1.90 -8.98 1.40
N TYR A 86 -1.35 -7.77 1.40
CA TYR A 86 -1.79 -6.65 2.20
C TYR A 86 -1.98 -5.38 1.36
N LEU A 87 -2.90 -4.54 1.81
CA LEU A 87 -3.09 -3.18 1.30
C LEU A 87 -3.05 -2.19 2.46
N MET A 88 -2.37 -1.08 2.24
CA MET A 88 -2.33 0.06 3.16
C MET A 88 -2.77 1.33 2.44
N VAL A 89 -3.59 2.15 3.09
CA VAL A 89 -3.93 3.50 2.63
C VAL A 89 -3.61 4.47 3.76
N THR A 90 -2.87 5.54 3.44
CA THR A 90 -2.40 6.49 4.43
C THR A 90 -2.46 7.92 3.94
N ASN A 91 -2.85 8.85 4.82
CA ASN A 91 -2.68 10.28 4.61
C ASN A 91 -1.60 10.89 5.53
N GLY A 92 -0.79 10.04 6.17
CA GLY A 92 0.25 10.44 7.13
C GLY A 92 -0.26 10.73 8.54
N LEU A 93 -1.56 10.90 8.74
CA LEU A 93 -2.19 11.09 10.06
C LEU A 93 -2.99 9.86 10.49
N ASN A 94 -3.66 9.21 9.53
CA ASN A 94 -4.41 8.00 9.73
C ASN A 94 -3.93 6.94 8.75
N HIS A 95 -3.90 5.69 9.23
CA HIS A 95 -3.44 4.53 8.48
C HIS A 95 -4.50 3.45 8.53
N TYR A 96 -4.81 2.89 7.37
CA TYR A 96 -5.81 1.85 7.20
C TYR A 96 -5.17 0.66 6.52
N TYR A 97 -5.48 -0.53 7.01
CA TYR A 97 -4.82 -1.76 6.61
C TYR A 97 -5.87 -2.83 6.34
N CYS A 98 -5.66 -3.64 5.31
CA CYS A 98 -6.42 -4.87 5.15
C CYS A 98 -5.57 -6.01 4.62
N GLN A 99 -5.93 -7.23 5.01
CA GLN A 99 -5.46 -8.46 4.41
C GLN A 99 -6.45 -8.92 3.35
N MET A 100 -5.96 -9.35 2.19
CA MET A 100 -6.81 -9.89 1.14
C MET A 100 -7.08 -11.38 1.37
N ASP A 101 -8.35 -11.75 1.45
CA ASP A 101 -8.80 -13.14 1.36
C ASP A 101 -9.27 -13.43 -0.07
N PHE A 102 -8.34 -13.93 -0.88
CA PHE A 102 -8.62 -14.28 -2.28
C PHE A 102 -9.57 -15.48 -2.42
N LYS A 103 -9.66 -16.36 -1.42
CA LYS A 103 -10.52 -17.55 -1.50
C LYS A 103 -11.98 -17.20 -1.34
N ASN A 104 -12.30 -16.30 -0.42
CA ASN A 104 -13.66 -15.83 -0.18
C ASN A 104 -13.98 -14.51 -0.90
N GLU A 105 -13.01 -13.99 -1.65
CA GLU A 105 -13.03 -12.67 -2.29
C GLU A 105 -13.35 -11.51 -1.34
N ARG A 106 -12.85 -11.57 -0.11
CA ARG A 106 -13.06 -10.55 0.92
C ARG A 106 -11.74 -9.90 1.32
N TYR A 107 -11.85 -8.85 2.12
CA TYR A 107 -10.71 -8.29 2.81
C TYR A 107 -11.08 -8.10 4.28
N ASP A 108 -10.12 -8.36 5.14
CA ASP A 108 -10.28 -8.20 6.57
C ASP A 108 -9.47 -6.97 7.01
N PHE A 109 -10.14 -6.04 7.68
CA PHE A 109 -9.46 -4.88 8.24
C PHE A 109 -8.52 -5.33 9.35
N LEU A 110 -7.30 -4.83 9.27
CA LEU A 110 -6.28 -5.05 10.28
C LEU A 110 -6.11 -3.80 11.13
N LYS A 111 -5.70 -4.00 12.38
CA LYS A 111 -5.26 -2.91 13.24
C LYS A 111 -3.92 -2.33 12.75
N ASP A 112 -3.07 -3.18 12.17
CA ASP A 112 -1.75 -2.83 11.68
C ASP A 112 -1.28 -3.88 10.65
N ILE A 113 -0.28 -3.54 9.82
CA ILE A 113 0.42 -4.51 8.97
C ILE A 113 1.46 -5.29 9.79
N PRO A 114 1.75 -6.55 9.41
CA PRO A 114 2.77 -7.34 10.08
C PRO A 114 4.16 -6.69 9.95
N ASN A 115 5.05 -7.02 10.88
CA ASN A 115 6.48 -6.76 10.68
C ASN A 115 7.04 -7.73 9.62
N TYR A 116 8.16 -7.40 8.97
CA TYR A 116 8.70 -8.22 7.88
C TYR A 116 8.97 -9.70 8.24
N ASN A 117 9.27 -9.99 9.52
CA ASN A 117 9.60 -11.33 10.01
C ASN A 117 8.46 -12.01 10.81
N GLU A 118 7.24 -11.47 10.76
CA GLU A 118 6.07 -12.01 11.47
C GLU A 118 5.14 -12.84 10.57
#